data_AF-A0A3C1GM97-F1
#
_entry.id   AF-A0A3C1GM97-F1
#
_cell.length_a   1.000
_cell.length_b   1.000
_cell.length_c   1.000
_cell.angle_alpha   90.00
_cell.angle_beta   90.00
_cell.angle_gamma   90.00
#
_symmetry.space_group_name_H-M   'P 1'
#
loop_
_entity.id
_entity.type
_entity.pdbx_description
1 polymer ?
#
loop_
_entity_poly.entity_id
_entity_poly.type
_entity_poly.pdbx_seq_one_letter_code
_entity_poly.pdbx_strand_id
1 'polypeptide(L)'
;MVGTTVTSVGYIIKVADASDLMDGIIYAADDTGTPAPLVWVAGSTDDTITLDGSTQGGIIGDEIELIDIASNQWMVRGFVKQSGSEATPFSATVS
;
A
#
# COMPACT_ATOMS: atom_id res chain seq x y z
N MET A 1 -8.70 -7.29 1.67
CA MET A 1 -9.70 -6.65 0.78
C MET A 1 -10.50 -5.61 1.55
N VAL A 2 -10.76 -4.45 0.94
CA VAL A 2 -11.48 -3.32 1.51
C VAL A 2 -12.98 -3.47 1.28
N GLY A 3 -13.75 -3.62 2.37
CA GLY A 3 -15.21 -3.76 2.31
C GLY A 3 -15.99 -2.44 2.25
N THR A 4 -15.36 -1.32 2.60
CA THR A 4 -15.96 0.02 2.55
C THR A 4 -14.83 1.04 2.38
N THR A 5 -15.01 2.03 1.51
CA THR A 5 -14.01 3.09 1.30
C THR A 5 -13.73 3.79 2.63
N VAL A 6 -12.45 3.90 2.98
CA VAL A 6 -12.05 4.61 4.21
C VAL A 6 -12.33 6.10 4.05
N THR A 7 -12.83 6.72 5.12
CA THR A 7 -13.19 8.14 5.15
C THR A 7 -12.49 8.90 6.29
N SER A 8 -11.79 8.20 7.19
CA SER A 8 -11.04 8.80 8.29
C SER A 8 -9.89 7.91 8.76
N VAL A 9 -8.77 8.53 9.17
CA VAL A 9 -7.53 7.93 9.75
C VAL A 9 -6.74 6.99 8.81
N GLY A 10 -7.40 6.42 7.81
CA GLY A 10 -6.80 5.51 6.84
C GLY A 10 -6.71 4.06 7.35
N TYR A 11 -6.55 3.11 6.44
CA TYR A 11 -6.08 1.77 6.82
C TYR A 11 -4.57 1.83 6.93
N ILE A 12 -4.07 1.60 8.15
CA ILE A 12 -2.63 1.56 8.43
C ILE A 12 -2.27 0.10 8.71
N ILE A 13 -1.47 -0.48 7.83
CA ILE A 13 -0.95 -1.84 7.93
C ILE A 13 0.56 -1.69 8.13
N LYS A 14 1.08 -2.13 9.26
CA LYS A 14 2.50 -2.03 9.56
C LYS A 14 3.01 -3.31 10.18
N VAL A 15 4.29 -3.58 9.97
CA VAL A 15 4.99 -4.68 10.62
C VAL A 15 5.02 -4.50 12.15
N ALA A 16 5.34 -5.57 12.86
CA ALA A 16 5.34 -5.55 14.33
C ALA A 16 6.61 -4.95 14.92
N ASP A 17 7.74 -5.13 14.25
CA ASP A 17 9.08 -4.77 14.73
C ASP A 17 9.85 -3.95 13.68
N ALA A 18 10.71 -3.01 14.12
CA ALA A 18 11.49 -2.15 13.22
C ALA A 18 12.53 -2.90 12.38
N SER A 19 12.82 -4.15 12.74
CA SER A 19 13.69 -5.02 11.95
C SER A 19 12.96 -5.70 10.78
N ASP A 20 11.63 -5.73 10.77
CA ASP A 20 10.82 -6.28 9.70
C ASP A 20 10.67 -5.29 8.53
N LEU A 21 10.74 -5.78 7.30
CA LEU A 21 10.62 -4.99 6.08
C LEU A 21 9.56 -5.56 5.14
N MET A 22 9.01 -4.69 4.30
CA MET A 22 8.10 -5.03 3.21
C MET A 22 8.82 -4.97 1.86
N ASP A 23 8.66 -6.01 1.05
CA ASP A 23 9.23 -6.10 -0.30
C ASP A 23 8.17 -6.47 -1.31
N GLY A 24 8.18 -5.82 -2.47
CA GLY A 24 7.25 -6.14 -3.56
C GLY A 24 6.62 -4.90 -4.16
N ILE A 25 5.40 -5.06 -4.68
CA ILE A 25 4.75 -4.05 -5.49
C ILE A 25 3.25 -3.92 -5.23
N ILE A 26 2.68 -2.75 -5.47
CA ILE A 26 1.23 -2.54 -5.53
C ILE A 26 0.90 -1.92 -6.89
N TYR A 27 -0.01 -2.54 -7.63
CA TYR A 27 -0.60 -1.96 -8.83
C TYR A 27 -1.67 -0.96 -8.43
N ALA A 28 -1.62 0.24 -8.99
CA ALA A 28 -2.61 1.28 -8.78
C ALA A 28 -3.27 1.69 -10.11
N ALA A 29 -4.59 1.73 -10.12
CA ALA A 29 -5.34 2.38 -11.19
C ALA A 29 -5.25 3.90 -11.01
N ASP A 30 -4.80 4.58 -12.06
CA ASP A 30 -4.80 6.04 -12.21
C ASP A 30 -6.20 6.52 -12.62
N ASP A 31 -6.78 7.47 -11.87
CA ASP A 31 -8.10 8.06 -12.19
C ASP A 31 -8.02 9.32 -13.06
N THR A 32 -6.82 9.88 -13.24
CA THR A 32 -6.61 11.17 -13.92
C THR A 32 -6.37 11.04 -15.43
N GLY A 33 -6.08 9.83 -15.88
CA GLY A 33 -6.21 9.43 -17.28
C GLY A 33 -4.93 9.49 -18.10
N THR A 34 -4.52 8.30 -18.54
CA THR A 34 -3.55 7.95 -19.58
C THR A 34 -2.15 8.60 -19.52
N PRO A 35 -1.07 7.81 -19.49
CA PRO A 35 -1.04 6.35 -19.67
C PRO A 35 -0.64 5.57 -18.42
N ALA A 36 -1.36 4.46 -18.26
CA ALA A 36 -0.99 3.22 -17.59
C ALA A 36 -1.20 3.13 -16.06
N PRO A 37 -1.63 1.95 -15.58
CA PRO A 37 -1.63 1.66 -14.15
C PRO A 37 -0.23 1.92 -13.57
N LEU A 38 -0.22 2.65 -12.46
CA LEU A 38 0.98 2.93 -11.67
C LEU A 38 1.41 1.65 -10.95
N VAL A 39 2.71 1.51 -10.74
CA VAL A 39 3.27 0.44 -9.90
C VAL A 39 4.11 1.10 -8.82
N TRP A 40 3.67 0.94 -7.57
CA TRP A 40 4.44 1.34 -6.40
C TRP A 40 5.33 0.18 -6.00
N VAL A 41 6.63 0.45 -5.82
CA VAL A 41 7.61 -0.53 -5.39
C VAL A 41 8.00 -0.19 -3.95
N ALA A 42 7.97 -1.17 -3.05
CA ALA A 42 8.44 -0.97 -1.69
C ALA A 42 9.95 -0.66 -1.69
N GLY A 43 10.34 0.35 -0.92
CA GLY A 43 11.73 0.73 -0.68
C GLY A 43 12.40 -0.17 0.35
N SER A 44 13.72 -0.09 0.45
CA SER A 44 14.54 -0.96 1.32
C SER A 44 14.35 -0.75 2.82
N THR A 45 13.50 0.20 3.22
CA THR A 45 13.20 0.54 4.62
C THR A 45 11.70 0.59 4.89
N ASP A 46 10.87 0.28 3.90
CA ASP A 46 9.43 0.43 4.06
C ASP A 46 8.89 -0.69 4.95
N ASP A 47 8.10 -0.28 5.94
CA ASP A 47 7.61 -1.12 7.03
C ASP A 47 6.11 -0.89 7.28
N THR A 48 5.51 0.03 6.52
CA THR A 48 4.15 0.52 6.69
C THR A 48 3.50 0.80 5.34
N ILE A 49 2.26 0.34 5.20
CA ILE A 49 1.32 0.70 4.13
C ILE A 49 0.20 1.54 4.72
N THR A 50 -0.04 2.72 4.14
CA THR A 50 -1.17 3.59 4.49
C THR A 50 -2.12 3.71 3.29
N LEU A 51 -3.41 3.51 3.52
CA LEU A 51 -4.47 3.72 2.53
C LEU A 51 -5.44 4.79 3.04
N ASP A 52 -5.60 5.91 2.35
CA ASP A 52 -6.29 7.12 2.84
C ASP A 52 -7.68 7.38 2.25
N GLY A 53 -8.15 6.50 1.36
CA GLY A 53 -9.42 6.60 0.64
C GLY A 53 -9.33 7.45 -0.62
N SER A 54 -8.12 7.89 -1.00
CA SER A 54 -7.86 8.80 -2.11
C SER A 54 -6.50 8.53 -2.78
N THR A 55 -5.48 9.36 -2.54
CA THR A 55 -4.20 9.34 -3.25
C THR A 55 -3.37 8.09 -2.96
N GLN A 56 -3.62 7.38 -1.86
CA GLN A 56 -2.93 6.14 -1.49
C GLN A 56 -3.80 4.88 -1.61
N GLY A 57 -5.04 5.01 -2.09
CA GLY A 57 -5.99 3.90 -2.19
C GLY A 57 -6.78 3.69 -0.91
N GLY A 58 -7.40 2.53 -0.73
CA GLY A 58 -8.36 2.29 0.38
C GLY A 58 -9.80 2.53 -0.04
N ILE A 59 -10.08 2.45 -1.33
CA ILE A 59 -11.40 2.51 -1.93
C ILE A 59 -12.02 1.11 -1.89
N ILE A 60 -13.35 1.01 -1.77
CA ILE A 60 -14.05 -0.28 -1.79
C ILE A 60 -13.57 -1.18 -2.96
N GLY A 61 -13.31 -2.44 -2.64
CA GLY A 61 -12.79 -3.43 -3.58
C GLY A 61 -11.26 -3.40 -3.78
N ASP A 62 -10.53 -2.48 -3.15
CA ASP A 62 -9.06 -2.54 -3.11
C ASP A 62 -8.59 -3.77 -2.33
N GLU A 63 -7.43 -4.32 -2.72
CA GLU A 63 -6.83 -5.45 -2.05
C GLU A 63 -5.32 -5.35 -1.95
N ILE A 64 -4.81 -5.82 -0.82
CA ILE A 64 -3.39 -6.02 -0.55
C ILE A 64 -3.26 -7.37 0.14
N GLU A 65 -2.32 -8.17 -0.31
CA GLU A 65 -1.89 -9.42 0.30
C GLU A 65 -0.45 -9.25 0.81
N LEU A 66 -0.24 -9.70 2.05
CA LEU A 66 1.06 -9.77 2.68
C LEU A 66 1.34 -11.23 3.02
N ILE A 67 2.53 -11.71 2.65
CA ILE A 67 2.99 -13.07 2.92
C ILE A 67 4.33 -12.98 3.63
N ASP A 68 4.44 -13.58 4.81
CA ASP A 68 5.74 -13.81 5.45
C ASP A 68 6.54 -14.81 4.60
N ILE A 69 7.66 -14.36 4.03
CA ILE A 69 8.47 -15.16 3.11
C ILE A 69 9.83 -15.54 3.71
N ALA A 70 10.28 -14.83 4.73
CA ALA A 70 11.52 -15.07 5.45
C ALA A 70 11.54 -14.27 6.75
N SER A 71 12.51 -14.58 7.63
CA SER A 71 12.74 -13.77 8.82
C SER A 71 12.83 -12.30 8.43
N ASN A 72 12.00 -11.49 9.08
CA ASN A 72 11.98 -10.04 8.92
C ASN A 72 11.59 -9.56 7.52
N GLN A 73 10.95 -10.40 6.69
CA GLN A 73 10.66 -10.05 5.32
C GLN A 73 9.26 -10.46 4.90
N TRP A 74 8.46 -9.46 4.57
CA TRP A 74 7.07 -9.60 4.14
C TRP A 74 6.96 -9.27 2.64
N MET A 75 6.57 -10.26 1.85
CA MET A 75 6.22 -10.02 0.44
C MET A 75 4.87 -9.31 0.36
N VAL A 76 4.81 -8.22 -0.39
CA VAL A 76 3.59 -7.45 -0.65
C VAL A 76 3.20 -7.53 -2.12
N ARG A 77 1.92 -7.82 -2.37
CA ARG A 77 1.28 -7.60 -3.67
C ARG A 77 -0.14 -7.06 -3.51
N GLY A 78 -0.60 -6.21 -4.42
CA GLY A 78 -1.95 -5.68 -4.34
C GLY A 78 -2.42 -4.94 -5.59
N PHE A 79 -3.72 -4.65 -5.60
CA PHE A 79 -4.42 -3.82 -6.58
C PHE A 79 -5.24 -2.76 -5.84
N VAL A 80 -4.93 -1.49 -6.08
CA VAL A 80 -5.61 -0.35 -5.47
C VAL A 80 -6.11 0.62 -6.52
N LYS A 81 -7.08 1.46 -6.14
CA LYS A 81 -7.56 2.58 -6.96
C LYS A 81 -7.16 3.87 -6.26
N GLN A 82 -6.53 4.78 -6.97
CA GLN A 82 -6.12 6.08 -6.42
C GLN A 82 -6.87 7.21 -7.13
N SER A 83 -6.84 8.40 -6.55
CA SER A 83 -7.46 9.60 -7.12
C SER A 83 -6.67 10.85 -6.77
N GLY A 84 -6.71 11.86 -7.65
CA GLY A 84 -6.13 13.19 -7.36
C GLY A 84 -4.66 13.28 -7.73
N SER A 85 -3.78 13.40 -6.73
CA SER A 85 -2.32 13.35 -6.94
C SER A 85 -1.80 12.09 -6.28
N GLU A 86 -1.68 11.02 -7.05
CA GLU A 86 -1.34 9.69 -6.58
C GLU A 86 -0.01 9.69 -5.82
N ALA A 87 0.02 8.98 -4.70
CA ALA A 87 1.19 8.88 -3.84
C ALA A 87 1.47 7.41 -3.52
N THR A 88 2.73 7.11 -3.19
CA THR A 88 3.09 5.79 -2.69
C THR A 88 2.33 5.49 -1.40
N PRO A 89 1.71 4.30 -1.27
CA PRO A 89 1.17 3.82 0.00
C PRO A 89 2.27 3.43 1.01
N PHE A 90 3.50 3.18 0.54
CA PHE A 90 4.61 2.70 1.36
C PHE A 90 5.31 3.82 2.13
N SER A 91 5.73 3.51 3.35
CA SER A 91 6.52 4.40 4.21
C SER A 91 7.28 3.61 5.30
N ALA A 92 8.23 4.28 5.95
CA ALA A 92 8.94 3.79 7.14
C ALA A 92 8.45 4.54 8.38
N THR A 93 7.70 3.88 9.26
CA THR A 93 7.10 4.47 10.47
C THR A 93 7.33 3.66 11.74
N VAL A 94 7.90 2.45 11.64
CA VAL A 94 8.21 1.58 12.78
C VAL A 94 9.65 1.83 13.22
N SER A 95 9.89 1.93 14.54
CA SER A 95 11.18 2.29 15.15
C SER A 95 11.45 1.53 16.44
#